data_AF-A0A536M5T7-F1
#
_entry.id   AF-A0A536M5T7-F1
#
_cell.length_a   1.000
_cell.length_b   1.000
_cell.length_c   1.000
_cell.angle_alpha   90.00
_cell.angle_beta   90.00
_cell.angle_gamma   90.00
#
_symmetry.space_group_name_H-M   'P 1'
#
loop_
_entity.id
_entity.type
_entity.pdbx_description
1 polymer ?
#
loop_
_entity_poly.entity_id
_entity_poly.type
_entity_poly.pdbx_seq_one_letter_code
_entity_poly.pdbx_strand_id
1 'polypeptide(L)'
;MSGKRIVWIVPAFGLIGSQAGHLLAYELRFGNAAQQVQSAGAHSYFPSLAKTGLGFAALTLLVVLFIVGAGRVATGRRIKPEAAPSFVPLVAALYTIQLACFAAQETIEALIGGGSVSVPTLLLLGTLGQLPVAVVATVAVRWLGARLRPALAAIALGAGGVYRQHGYIVALGAWPLAPRTARVHDTISAGFNRRGPPSF
;
A
#
# COMPACT_ATOMS: atom_id res chain seq x y z
N MET A 1 -5.76 2.49 10.23
CA MET A 1 -5.57 1.03 10.07
C MET A 1 -6.15 0.31 11.27
N SER A 2 -6.84 -0.83 11.11
CA SER A 2 -7.23 -1.67 12.26
C SER A 2 -5.96 -2.18 12.96
N GLY A 3 -5.93 -2.16 14.30
CA GLY A 3 -4.77 -2.60 15.09
C GLY A 3 -4.23 -3.98 14.66
N LYS A 4 -5.12 -4.89 14.24
CA LYS A 4 -4.77 -6.23 13.76
C LYS A 4 -3.83 -6.27 12.55
N ARG A 5 -3.86 -5.26 11.66
CA ARG A 5 -2.97 -5.23 10.47
C ARG A 5 -1.58 -4.67 10.79
N ILE A 6 -1.48 -3.76 11.75
CA ILE A 6 -0.20 -3.20 12.20
C ILE A 6 0.65 -4.29 12.86
N VAL A 7 0.00 -5.22 13.59
CA VAL A 7 0.64 -6.36 14.25
C VAL A 7 1.44 -7.24 13.28
N TRP A 8 1.02 -7.36 12.02
CA TRP A 8 1.74 -8.20 11.03
C TRP A 8 2.71 -7.40 10.16
N ILE A 9 2.38 -6.15 9.85
CA ILE A 9 3.22 -5.31 8.98
C ILE A 9 4.54 -4.94 9.67
N VAL A 10 4.51 -4.59 10.96
CA VAL A 10 5.72 -4.15 11.68
C VAL A 10 6.76 -5.29 11.77
N PRO A 11 6.41 -6.52 12.19
CA PRO A 11 7.35 -7.63 12.16
C PRO A 11 7.86 -7.96 10.76
N ALA A 12 6.98 -7.97 9.75
CA ALA A 12 7.40 -8.27 8.37
C ALA A 12 8.45 -7.27 7.85
N PHE A 13 8.20 -5.97 8.03
CA PHE A 13 9.16 -4.92 7.67
C PHE A 13 10.42 -4.93 8.54
N GLY A 14 10.30 -5.34 9.81
CA GLY A 14 11.44 -5.55 10.69
C GLY A 14 12.35 -6.69 10.20
N LEU A 15 11.78 -7.84 9.87
CA LEU A 15 12.51 -9.02 9.38
C LEU A 15 13.16 -8.79 8.02
N ILE A 16 12.44 -8.18 7.07
CA ILE A 16 13.01 -7.87 5.76
C ILE A 16 14.07 -6.77 5.88
N GLY A 17 13.79 -5.74 6.69
CA GLY A 17 14.72 -4.65 6.95
C GLY A 17 16.00 -5.12 7.62
N SER A 18 15.96 -6.15 8.46
CA SER A 18 17.16 -6.63 9.16
C SER A 18 18.23 -7.14 8.20
N GLN A 19 17.81 -7.75 7.07
CA GLN A 19 18.73 -8.22 6.03
C GLN A 19 19.38 -7.05 5.27
N ALA A 20 18.61 -6.01 4.98
CA ALA A 20 19.15 -4.79 4.38
C ALA A 20 20.12 -4.05 5.32
N GLY A 21 19.82 -4.01 6.63
CA GLY A 21 20.73 -3.44 7.61
C GLY A 21 21.97 -4.30 7.85
N HIS A 22 21.86 -5.62 7.71
CA HIS A 22 22.99 -6.56 7.79
C HIS A 22 23.95 -6.36 6.61
N LEU A 23 23.43 -6.24 5.38
CA LEU A 23 24.19 -5.81 4.20
C LEU A 23 24.93 -4.50 4.46
N LEU A 24 24.23 -3.47 4.95
CA LEU A 24 24.83 -2.16 5.24
C LEU A 24 25.93 -2.27 6.31
N ALA A 25 25.70 -3.02 7.38
CA ALA A 25 26.69 -3.21 8.44
C ALA A 25 27.99 -3.86 7.92
N TYR A 26 27.88 -4.85 7.04
CA TYR A 26 29.04 -5.50 6.44
C TYR A 26 29.74 -4.63 5.41
N GLU A 27 29.01 -3.88 4.59
CA GLU A 27 29.62 -2.90 3.68
C GLU A 27 30.42 -1.85 4.48
N LEU A 28 29.88 -1.37 5.60
CA LEU A 28 30.59 -0.43 6.47
C LEU A 28 31.83 -1.05 7.12
N ARG A 29 31.80 -2.35 7.45
CA ARG A 29 32.90 -3.04 8.15
C ARG A 29 33.98 -3.55 7.22
N PHE A 30 33.60 -4.13 6.09
CA PHE A 30 34.45 -4.90 5.19
C PHE A 30 34.61 -4.27 3.80
N GLY A 31 33.84 -3.23 3.48
CA GLY A 31 33.88 -2.55 2.19
C GLY A 31 33.75 -3.52 1.02
N ASN A 32 34.65 -3.42 0.04
CA ASN A 32 34.65 -4.27 -1.15
C ASN A 32 34.68 -5.78 -0.88
N ALA A 33 35.10 -6.22 0.32
CA ALA A 33 35.10 -7.62 0.70
C ALA A 33 33.76 -8.11 1.28
N ALA A 34 32.80 -7.21 1.55
CA ALA A 34 31.55 -7.52 2.24
C ALA A 34 30.80 -8.70 1.61
N GLN A 35 30.60 -8.66 0.28
CA GLN A 35 29.91 -9.72 -0.45
C GLN A 35 30.62 -11.08 -0.33
N GLN A 36 31.96 -11.10 -0.38
CA GLN A 36 32.72 -12.33 -0.24
C GLN A 36 32.60 -12.90 1.18
N VAL A 37 32.68 -12.04 2.19
CA VAL A 37 32.54 -12.45 3.60
C VAL A 37 31.12 -12.96 3.89
N GLN A 38 30.09 -12.28 3.37
CA GLN A 38 28.68 -12.65 3.56
C GLN A 38 28.20 -13.79 2.67
N SER A 39 29.06 -14.38 1.84
CA SER A 39 28.70 -15.54 1.00
C SER A 39 29.51 -16.79 1.36
N ALA A 40 30.35 -16.72 2.39
CA ALA A 40 31.26 -17.78 2.78
C ALA A 40 30.87 -18.43 4.11
N GLY A 41 31.25 -19.70 4.30
CA GLY A 41 31.06 -20.43 5.54
C GLY A 41 29.61 -20.45 6.01
N ALA A 42 29.39 -20.12 7.29
CA ALA A 42 28.07 -20.07 7.91
C ALA A 42 27.13 -19.07 7.23
N HIS A 43 27.64 -18.07 6.50
CA HIS A 43 26.86 -17.06 5.79
C HIS A 43 26.47 -17.43 4.36
N SER A 44 26.85 -18.60 3.84
CA SER A 44 26.56 -19.00 2.45
C SER A 44 25.07 -18.95 2.05
N TYR A 45 24.15 -19.02 3.02
CA TYR A 45 22.71 -18.88 2.78
C TYR A 45 22.26 -17.42 2.59
N PHE A 46 23.03 -16.46 3.10
CA PHE A 46 22.64 -15.06 3.22
C PHE A 46 22.37 -14.37 1.87
N PRO A 47 23.17 -14.56 0.80
CA PRO A 47 22.89 -13.92 -0.49
C PRO A 47 21.51 -14.31 -1.04
N SER A 48 21.11 -15.58 -0.87
CA SER A 48 19.79 -16.06 -1.28
C SER A 48 18.67 -15.45 -0.42
N LEU A 49 18.88 -15.37 0.89
CA LEU A 49 17.93 -14.75 1.82
C LEU A 49 17.75 -13.25 1.53
N ALA A 50 18.84 -12.50 1.38
CA ALA A 50 18.84 -11.08 1.09
C ALA A 50 18.17 -10.79 -0.27
N LYS A 51 18.55 -11.52 -1.32
CA LYS A 51 17.95 -11.38 -2.66
C LYS A 51 16.46 -11.65 -2.64
N THR A 52 16.03 -12.71 -1.95
CA THR A 52 14.60 -13.09 -1.89
C THR A 52 13.81 -12.08 -1.07
N GLY A 53 14.31 -11.65 0.09
CA GLY A 53 13.66 -10.67 0.95
C GLY A 53 13.52 -9.30 0.28
N LEU A 54 14.58 -8.80 -0.34
CA LEU A 54 14.55 -7.55 -1.09
C LEU A 54 13.67 -7.65 -2.34
N GLY A 55 13.70 -8.79 -3.04
CA GLY A 55 12.80 -9.07 -4.17
C GLY A 55 11.33 -9.02 -3.77
N PHE A 56 10.96 -9.64 -2.65
CA PHE A 56 9.61 -9.58 -2.09
C PHE A 56 9.19 -8.16 -1.70
N ALA A 57 10.11 -7.38 -1.11
CA ALA A 57 9.85 -5.98 -0.78
C ALA A 57 9.60 -5.14 -2.03
N ALA A 58 10.43 -5.31 -3.06
CA ALA A 58 10.27 -4.63 -4.34
C ALA A 58 8.95 -4.98 -5.01
N LEU A 59 8.59 -6.27 -5.06
CA LEU A 59 7.31 -6.72 -5.61
C LEU A 59 6.13 -6.12 -4.83
N THR A 60 6.19 -6.13 -3.50
CA THR A 60 5.15 -5.55 -2.64
C THR A 60 4.98 -4.06 -2.92
N LEU A 61 6.09 -3.33 -3.05
CA LEU A 61 6.07 -1.90 -3.39
C LEU A 61 5.41 -1.66 -4.76
N LEU A 62 5.77 -2.46 -5.78
CA LEU A 62 5.18 -2.38 -7.12
C LEU A 62 3.66 -2.63 -7.09
N VAL A 63 3.22 -3.68 -6.40
CA VAL A 63 1.78 -3.99 -6.25
C VAL A 63 1.04 -2.83 -5.58
N VAL A 64 1.60 -2.24 -4.53
CA VAL A 64 0.95 -1.12 -3.84
C VAL A 64 0.93 0.14 -4.71
N LEU A 65 2.01 0.44 -5.42
CA LEU A 65 2.05 1.55 -6.38
C LEU A 65 1.00 1.37 -7.47
N PHE A 66 0.85 0.14 -7.98
CA PHE A 66 -0.17 -0.22 -8.95
C PHE A 66 -1.58 0.03 -8.39
N ILE A 67 -1.88 -0.47 -7.18
CA ILE A 67 -3.19 -0.24 -6.53
C ILE A 67 -3.47 1.25 -6.33
N VAL A 68 -2.48 2.03 -5.88
CA VAL A 68 -2.62 3.48 -5.69
C VAL A 68 -2.86 4.19 -7.03
N GLY A 69 -2.15 3.78 -8.09
CA GLY A 69 -2.35 4.28 -9.46
C GLY A 69 -3.74 3.95 -9.98
N ALA A 70 -4.17 2.69 -9.88
CA ALA A 70 -5.49 2.22 -10.29
C ALA A 70 -6.62 2.98 -9.58
N GLY A 71 -6.49 3.23 -8.27
CA GLY A 71 -7.47 4.04 -7.54
C GLY A 71 -7.57 5.49 -8.04
N ARG A 72 -6.45 6.11 -8.44
CA ARG A 72 -6.46 7.46 -9.03
C ARG A 72 -7.16 7.47 -10.38
N VAL A 73 -6.88 6.46 -11.22
CA VAL A 73 -7.55 6.30 -12.52
C VAL A 73 -9.05 6.08 -12.34
N ALA A 74 -9.44 5.15 -11.45
CA ALA A 74 -10.85 4.80 -11.21
C ALA A 74 -11.70 5.98 -10.71
N THR A 75 -11.10 6.97 -10.04
CA THR A 75 -11.81 8.14 -9.51
C THR A 75 -11.61 9.41 -10.31
N GLY A 76 -10.70 9.42 -11.29
CA GLY A 76 -10.33 10.61 -12.07
C GLY A 76 -9.71 11.74 -11.24
N ARG A 77 -9.35 11.49 -9.97
CA ARG A 77 -8.88 12.54 -9.03
C ARG A 77 -7.79 12.04 -8.10
N ARG A 78 -7.09 13.00 -7.47
CA ARG A 78 -6.13 12.69 -6.41
C ARG A 78 -6.86 12.13 -5.18
N ILE A 79 -6.36 11.01 -4.65
CA ILE A 79 -6.88 10.40 -3.42
C ILE A 79 -6.23 11.08 -2.22
N LYS A 80 -7.06 11.59 -1.30
CA LYS A 80 -6.60 12.16 -0.03
C LYS A 80 -6.06 11.05 0.87
N PRO A 81 -4.83 11.17 1.40
CA PRO A 81 -4.28 10.18 2.34
C PRO A 81 -5.04 10.13 3.67
N GLU A 82 -5.05 8.96 4.29
CA GLU A 82 -5.47 8.77 5.69
C GLU A 82 -4.35 9.16 6.67
N ALA A 83 -4.70 9.30 7.95
CA ALA A 83 -3.73 9.52 9.02
C ALA A 83 -2.70 8.37 9.07
N ALA A 84 -1.42 8.73 9.07
CA ALA A 84 -0.31 7.78 9.17
C ALA A 84 -0.03 7.40 10.64
N PRO A 85 0.52 6.20 10.89
CA PRO A 85 1.08 5.84 12.20
C PRO A 85 2.10 6.88 12.72
N SER A 86 2.23 6.97 14.04
CA SER A 86 3.24 7.81 14.68
C SER A 86 4.66 7.35 14.31
N PHE A 87 5.54 8.30 14.06
CA PHE A 87 6.89 8.02 13.57
C PHE A 87 7.79 7.40 14.64
N VAL A 88 7.89 8.04 15.81
CA VAL A 88 8.85 7.67 16.86
C VAL A 88 8.61 6.25 17.40
N PRO A 89 7.37 5.85 17.76
CA PRO A 89 7.13 4.47 18.22
C PRO A 89 7.39 3.43 17.13
N LEU A 90 7.12 3.79 15.87
CA LEU A 90 7.30 2.88 14.74
C LEU A 90 8.77 2.65 14.41
N VAL A 91 9.60 3.71 14.41
CA VAL A 91 11.05 3.55 14.22
C VAL A 91 11.67 2.78 15.38
N ALA A 92 11.24 3.04 16.62
CA ALA A 92 11.71 2.28 17.77
C ALA A 92 11.36 0.78 17.66
N ALA A 93 10.12 0.45 17.29
CA ALA A 93 9.70 -0.94 17.11
C ALA A 93 10.47 -1.64 15.98
N LEU A 94 10.60 -0.99 14.81
CA LEU A 94 11.31 -1.55 13.67
C LEU A 94 12.80 -1.72 13.96
N TYR A 95 13.43 -0.71 14.56
CA TYR A 95 14.84 -0.76 14.97
C TYR A 95 15.10 -1.89 15.97
N THR A 96 14.26 -2.04 16.99
CA THR A 96 14.41 -3.11 17.99
C THR A 96 14.33 -4.49 17.36
N ILE A 97 13.36 -4.73 16.46
CA ILE A 97 13.23 -6.01 15.76
C ILE A 97 14.45 -6.25 14.88
N GLN A 98 14.86 -5.24 14.11
CA GLN A 98 16.00 -5.33 13.21
C GLN A 98 17.32 -5.62 13.95
N LEU A 99 17.58 -4.90 15.03
CA LEU A 99 18.76 -5.08 15.87
C LEU A 99 18.77 -6.45 16.55
N ALA A 100 17.62 -6.91 17.04
CA ALA A 100 17.50 -8.24 17.66
C ALA A 100 17.79 -9.36 16.65
N CYS A 101 17.26 -9.25 15.42
CA CYS A 101 17.57 -10.20 14.35
C CYS A 101 19.05 -10.19 13.98
N PHE A 102 19.64 -9.00 13.80
CA PHE A 102 21.06 -8.86 13.51
C PHE A 102 21.94 -9.50 14.60
N ALA A 103 21.67 -9.17 15.87
CA ALA A 103 22.42 -9.71 17.00
C ALA A 103 22.27 -11.24 17.09
N ALA A 104 21.07 -11.77 16.85
CA ALA A 104 20.83 -13.21 16.83
C ALA A 104 21.58 -13.91 15.70
N GLN A 105 21.54 -13.38 14.47
CA GLN A 105 22.27 -13.93 13.32
C GLN A 105 23.76 -14.01 13.60
N GLU A 106 24.39 -12.87 13.93
CA GLU A 106 25.83 -12.79 14.18
C GLU A 106 26.28 -13.68 15.35
N THR A 107 25.46 -13.77 16.40
CA THR A 107 25.77 -14.64 17.55
C THR A 107 25.71 -16.11 17.17
N ILE A 108 24.65 -16.53 16.48
CA ILE A 108 24.46 -17.93 16.04
C ILE A 108 25.58 -18.32 15.06
N GLU A 109 25.92 -17.45 14.11
CA GLU A 109 26.94 -17.73 13.11
C GLU A 109 28.34 -17.79 13.71
N ALA A 110 28.65 -16.93 14.69
CA ALA A 110 29.89 -17.02 15.44
C ALA A 110 29.97 -18.34 16.23
N LEU A 111 28.88 -18.76 16.88
CA LEU A 111 28.84 -20.04 17.60
C LEU A 111 29.05 -21.23 16.66
N ILE A 112 28.40 -21.24 15.49
CA ILE A 112 28.59 -22.27 14.46
C ILE A 112 30.03 -22.28 13.94
N GLY A 113 30.64 -21.10 13.81
CA GLY A 113 32.05 -20.94 13.43
C GLY A 113 33.06 -21.25 14.55
N GLY A 114 32.62 -21.66 15.74
CA GLY A 114 33.49 -21.94 16.90
C GLY A 114 34.10 -20.68 17.54
N GLY A 115 33.54 -19.50 17.26
CA GLY A 115 34.01 -18.21 17.75
C GLY A 115 33.03 -17.54 18.71
N SER A 116 33.29 -16.26 19.00
CA SER A 116 32.40 -15.39 19.78
C SER A 116 32.37 -14.00 19.17
N VAL A 117 31.30 -13.25 19.40
CA VAL A 117 31.19 -11.85 18.98
C VAL A 117 31.25 -10.94 20.18
N SER A 118 32.06 -9.88 20.06
CA SER A 118 32.10 -8.78 21.04
C SER A 118 30.77 -8.03 21.07
N VAL A 119 30.16 -7.92 22.26
CA VAL A 119 28.91 -7.17 22.46
C VAL A 119 29.03 -5.70 22.03
N PRO A 120 30.09 -4.95 22.39
CA PRO A 120 30.31 -3.60 21.85
C PRO A 120 30.32 -3.54 20.32
N THR A 121 30.95 -4.52 19.67
CA THR A 121 31.02 -4.59 18.21
C THR A 121 29.65 -4.87 17.59
N LEU A 122 28.88 -5.79 18.18
CA LEU A 122 27.49 -6.08 17.77
C LEU A 122 26.61 -4.85 17.86
N LEU A 123 26.66 -4.13 18.99
CA LEU A 123 25.85 -2.95 19.19
C LEU A 123 26.25 -1.83 18.24
N LEU A 124 27.56 -1.55 18.09
CA LEU A 124 28.03 -0.49 17.20
C LEU A 124 27.63 -0.75 15.74
N LEU A 125 27.98 -1.93 15.21
CA LEU A 125 27.69 -2.27 13.81
C LEU A 125 26.20 -2.46 13.58
N GLY A 126 25.51 -3.09 14.53
CA GLY A 126 24.06 -3.25 14.50
C GLY A 126 23.35 -1.90 14.48
N THR A 127 23.75 -0.93 15.30
CA THR A 127 23.17 0.41 15.24
C THR A 127 23.45 1.11 13.92
N LEU A 128 24.71 1.07 13.43
CA LEU A 128 25.10 1.71 12.17
C LEU A 128 24.38 1.12 10.95
N GLY A 129 24.17 -0.19 10.92
CA GLY A 129 23.45 -0.86 9.83
C GLY A 129 21.93 -0.76 9.96
N GLN A 130 21.37 -0.99 11.15
CA GLN A 130 19.93 -1.18 11.31
C GLN A 130 19.17 0.14 11.48
N LEU A 131 19.73 1.15 12.17
CA LEU A 131 18.99 2.39 12.42
C LEU A 131 18.61 3.15 11.12
N PRO A 132 19.52 3.34 10.13
CA PRO A 132 19.15 3.98 8.86
C PRO A 132 18.04 3.22 8.13
N VAL A 133 18.12 1.89 8.12
CA VAL A 133 17.13 1.03 7.47
C VAL A 133 15.79 1.07 8.20
N ALA A 134 15.78 1.09 9.53
CA ALA A 134 14.56 1.28 10.33
C ALA A 134 13.86 2.61 10.02
N VAL A 135 14.62 3.70 9.81
CA VAL A 135 14.07 4.99 9.38
C VAL A 135 13.39 4.88 8.01
N VAL A 136 14.07 4.28 7.03
CA VAL A 136 13.50 4.06 5.69
C VAL A 136 12.25 3.18 5.74
N ALA A 137 12.31 2.07 6.48
CA ALA A 137 11.17 1.18 6.69
C ALA A 137 10.00 1.90 7.37
N THR A 138 10.27 2.78 8.33
CA THR A 138 9.25 3.62 8.98
C THR A 138 8.55 4.52 7.97
N VAL A 139 9.31 5.21 7.10
CA VAL A 139 8.74 6.04 6.04
C VAL A 139 7.88 5.19 5.10
N ALA A 140 8.36 4.01 4.70
CA ALA A 140 7.63 3.10 3.84
C ALA A 140 6.31 2.64 4.48
N VAL A 141 6.34 2.14 5.71
CA VAL A 141 5.14 1.68 6.44
C VAL A 141 4.14 2.83 6.63
N ARG A 142 4.60 4.04 6.96
CA ARG A 142 3.73 5.21 7.09
C ARG A 142 3.07 5.58 5.76
N TRP A 143 3.85 5.59 4.68
CA TRP A 143 3.34 5.88 3.34
C TRP A 143 2.32 4.84 2.88
N LEU A 144 2.61 3.56 3.08
CA LEU A 144 1.72 2.44 2.78
C LEU A 144 0.41 2.54 3.57
N GLY A 145 0.52 2.74 4.88
CA GLY A 145 -0.62 2.84 5.79
C GLY A 145 -1.55 4.01 5.45
N ALA A 146 -0.99 5.13 5.01
CA ALA A 146 -1.75 6.33 4.66
C ALA A 146 -2.45 6.23 3.28
N ARG A 147 -1.94 5.41 2.34
CA ARG A 147 -2.40 5.43 0.93
C ARG A 147 -3.14 4.18 0.47
N LEU A 148 -2.78 3.01 0.97
CA LEU A 148 -3.31 1.75 0.44
C LEU A 148 -4.82 1.60 0.68
N ARG A 149 -5.30 1.93 1.88
CA ARG A 149 -6.72 1.80 2.22
C ARG A 149 -7.60 2.80 1.45
N PRO A 150 -7.27 4.10 1.37
CA PRO A 150 -7.99 5.02 0.50
C PRO A 150 -8.01 4.60 -0.97
N ALA A 151 -6.91 4.03 -1.49
CA ALA A 151 -6.84 3.53 -2.85
C ALA A 151 -7.79 2.35 -3.10
N LEU A 152 -7.80 1.36 -2.21
CA LEU A 152 -8.72 0.23 -2.30
C LEU A 152 -10.19 0.67 -2.22
N ALA A 153 -10.50 1.63 -1.34
CA ALA A 153 -11.85 2.19 -1.23
C ALA A 153 -12.27 2.93 -2.52
N ALA A 154 -11.34 3.69 -3.11
CA ALA A 154 -11.55 4.38 -4.38
C ALA A 154 -11.85 3.42 -5.54
N ILE A 155 -11.12 2.29 -5.64
CA ILE A 155 -11.36 1.25 -6.63
C ILE A 155 -12.75 0.63 -6.44
N ALA A 156 -13.11 0.27 -5.20
CA ALA A 156 -14.40 -0.34 -4.89
C ALA A 156 -15.58 0.57 -5.25
N LEU A 157 -15.47 1.87 -4.95
CA LEU A 157 -16.49 2.86 -5.30
C LEU A 157 -16.57 3.13 -6.81
N GLY A 158 -15.42 3.24 -7.48
CA GLY A 158 -15.36 3.44 -8.93
C GLY A 158 -15.98 2.28 -9.70
N ALA A 159 -15.67 1.04 -9.31
CA ALA A 159 -16.29 -0.16 -9.87
C ALA A 159 -17.82 -0.12 -9.69
N GLY A 160 -18.31 0.21 -8.49
CA GLY A 160 -19.75 0.31 -8.22
C GLY A 160 -20.47 1.40 -9.04
N GLY A 161 -19.78 2.49 -9.39
CA GLY A 161 -20.31 3.55 -10.25
C GLY A 161 -20.48 3.10 -11.71
N VAL A 162 -19.47 2.40 -12.25
CA VAL A 162 -19.52 1.83 -13.60
C VAL A 162 -20.66 0.81 -13.72
N TYR A 163 -20.81 -0.10 -12.74
CA TYR A 163 -21.91 -1.07 -12.75
C TYR A 163 -23.29 -0.40 -12.70
N ARG A 164 -23.47 0.67 -11.91
CA ARG A 164 -24.74 1.41 -11.86
C ARG A 164 -25.05 2.13 -13.17
N GLN A 165 -24.07 2.78 -13.79
CA GLN A 165 -24.29 3.48 -15.07
C GLN A 165 -24.70 2.52 -16.19
N HIS A 166 -24.14 1.32 -16.24
CA HIS A 166 -24.56 0.29 -17.21
C HIS A 166 -26.00 -0.19 -16.95
N GLY A 167 -26.42 -0.32 -15.68
CA GLY A 167 -27.80 -0.65 -15.34
C GLY A 167 -28.83 0.39 -15.82
N TYR A 168 -28.49 1.69 -15.74
CA TYR A 168 -29.35 2.75 -16.27
C TYR A 168 -29.42 2.78 -17.80
N ILE A 169 -28.31 2.49 -18.49
CA ILE A 169 -28.28 2.44 -19.97
C ILE A 169 -29.11 1.24 -20.47
N VAL A 170 -29.06 0.09 -19.80
CA VAL A 170 -29.91 -1.07 -20.14
C VAL A 170 -31.38 -0.80 -19.82
N ALA A 171 -31.69 -0.09 -18.73
CA ALA A 171 -33.06 0.30 -18.40
C ALA A 171 -33.67 1.31 -19.41
N LEU A 172 -32.86 2.20 -20.01
CA LEU A 172 -33.29 3.07 -21.11
C LEU A 172 -33.57 2.29 -22.41
N GLY A 173 -33.02 1.08 -22.57
CA GLY A 173 -33.33 0.17 -23.67
C GLY A 173 -34.66 -0.58 -23.52
N ALA A 174 -35.31 -0.50 -22.35
CA ALA A 174 -36.63 -1.06 -22.09
C ALA A 174 -37.70 0.03 -22.12
N TRP A 175 -37.81 0.76 -23.23
CA TRP A 175 -38.99 1.56 -23.48
C TRP A 175 -40.14 0.60 -23.81
N PRO A 176 -41.24 0.54 -23.04
CA PRO A 176 -42.39 -0.23 -23.48
C PRO A 176 -42.93 0.44 -24.74
N LEU A 177 -42.91 -0.28 -25.86
CA LEU A 177 -43.79 0.01 -26.98
C LEU A 177 -45.21 -0.05 -26.42
N ALA A 178 -45.80 1.10 -26.09
CA ALA A 178 -47.20 1.15 -25.71
C ALA A 178 -48.01 0.75 -26.94
N PRO A 179 -48.73 -0.39 -26.94
CA PRO A 179 -49.70 -0.67 -27.97
C PRO A 179 -51.00 -0.05 -27.49
N ARG A 180 -51.36 1.15 -27.99
CA ARG A 180 -52.76 1.59 -27.92
C ARG A 180 -53.10 2.55 -29.04
N THR A 181 -53.66 1.95 -30.08
CA THR A 181 -54.77 2.52 -30.83
C THR A 181 -55.82 3.09 -29.88
N ALA A 182 -56.06 4.39 -29.95
CA ALA A 182 -57.34 5.00 -29.61
C ALA A 182 -57.47 6.32 -30.39
N ARG A 183 -58.05 6.26 -31.59
CA ARG A 183 -58.70 7.44 -32.17
C ARG A 183 -59.88 7.76 -31.28
N VAL A 184 -59.87 8.93 -30.66
CA VAL A 184 -61.07 9.53 -30.07
C VAL A 184 -61.32 10.82 -30.85
N HIS A 185 -62.22 10.73 -31.82
CA HIS A 185 -63.05 11.87 -32.18
C HIS A 185 -64.07 12.01 -31.04
N ASP A 186 -64.11 13.17 -30.39
CA ASP A 186 -65.35 13.93 -30.21
C ASP A 186 -65.15 15.18 -29.33
N THR A 187 -65.56 16.30 -29.92
CA THR A 187 -66.25 17.46 -29.33
C THR A 187 -65.83 17.97 -27.95
N ILE A 188 -65.16 19.13 -27.94
CA ILE A 188 -65.29 20.11 -26.84
C ILE A 188 -65.85 21.41 -27.44
N SER A 189 -67.17 21.50 -27.41
CA SER A 189 -67.91 22.74 -27.39
C SER A 189 -67.77 23.39 -26.01
N ALA A 190 -67.08 24.52 -25.93
CA ALA A 190 -67.17 25.45 -24.81
C ALA A 190 -67.27 26.87 -25.38
N GLY A 191 -68.49 27.41 -25.34
CA GLY A 191 -68.82 28.75 -25.79
C GLY A 191 -68.47 29.84 -24.77
N PHE A 192 -68.23 31.03 -25.32
CA PHE A 192 -68.46 32.36 -24.77
C PHE A 192 -67.68 32.81 -23.52
N ASN A 193 -66.78 33.79 -23.73
CA ASN A 193 -67.02 35.10 -23.14
C ASN A 193 -66.37 36.26 -23.93
N ARG A 194 -67.15 37.35 -23.99
CA ARG A 194 -67.03 38.55 -24.83
C ARG A 194 -65.75 39.36 -24.53
N ARG A 195 -65.07 39.84 -25.58
CA ARG A 195 -64.29 41.09 -25.52
C ARG A 195 -64.97 42.11 -26.43
N GLY A 196 -65.46 43.19 -25.84
CA GLY A 196 -66.08 44.32 -26.54
C GLY A 196 -65.05 45.11 -27.36
N PRO A 197 -65.52 46.00 -28.25
CA PRO A 197 -64.67 46.71 -29.20
C PRO A 197 -63.84 47.82 -28.52
N PRO A 198 -62.65 48.16 -29.05
CA PRO A 198 -61.85 49.27 -28.54
C PRO A 198 -62.46 50.62 -28.93
N SER A 199 -62.53 51.54 -27.97
CA SER A 199 -62.87 52.95 -28.17
C SER A 199 -61.63 53.81 -27.89
N PHE A 200 -61.07 54.41 -28.94
CA PHE A 200 -60.70 55.82 -29.17
C PHE A 200 -59.86 55.91 -30.44
#